data_AF-A0A357CRY3-F1
#
_entry.id   AF-A0A357CRY3-F1
#
_cell.length_a   1.000
_cell.length_b   1.000
_cell.length_c   1.000
_cell.angle_alpha   90.00
_cell.angle_beta   90.00
_cell.angle_gamma   90.00
#
_symmetry.space_group_name_H-M   'P 1'
#
loop_
_entity.id
_entity.type
_entity.pdbx_description
1 polymer ?
#
loop_
_entity_poly.entity_id
_entity_poly.type
_entity_poly.pdbx_seq_one_letter_code
_entity_poly.pdbx_strand_id
1 'polypeptide(L)'
;MPRTDVVPVEREDTIQALVGKMRESPSPRIIIFSPTRALFLRSEINLRLLKYYSEEENKELVLVVKDRTVKKIATKLGLQVVDRLELEEPEKPEVYQNHLPMELEELTT
;
A
#
# COMPACT_ATOMS: atom_id res chain seq x y z
N MET A 1 -12.05 4.77 4.04
CA MET A 1 -11.40 3.77 3.18
C MET A 1 -10.01 3.49 3.75
N PRO A 2 -9.48 2.26 3.65
CA PRO A 2 -8.13 1.99 4.15
C PRO A 2 -7.11 2.82 3.36
N ARG A 3 -6.10 3.37 4.03
CA ARG A 3 -5.01 4.10 3.36
C ARG A 3 -4.12 3.15 2.55
N THR A 4 -4.11 1.88 2.94
CA THR A 4 -3.26 0.84 2.38
C THR A 4 -4.10 -0.35 1.94
N ASP A 5 -3.85 -0.84 0.72
CA ASP A 5 -4.37 -2.12 0.24
C ASP A 5 -3.25 -3.15 0.10
N VAL A 6 -3.53 -4.40 0.41
CA VAL A 6 -2.57 -5.51 0.31
C VAL A 6 -3.06 -6.45 -0.78
N VAL A 7 -2.33 -6.49 -1.90
CA VAL A 7 -2.64 -7.32 -3.05
C VAL A 7 -1.79 -8.61 -2.99
N PRO A 8 -2.39 -9.77 -2.63
CA PRO A 8 -1.69 -11.04 -2.65
C PRO A 8 -1.40 -11.47 -4.09
N VAL A 9 -0.22 -12.05 -4.29
CA VAL A 9 0.21 -12.63 -5.56
C VAL A 9 0.17 -14.15 -5.47
N GLU A 10 -0.60 -14.76 -6.36
CA GLU A 10 -0.66 -16.20 -6.54
C GLU A 10 0.36 -16.68 -7.59
N ARG A 11 0.61 -17.99 -7.64
CA ARG A 11 1.65 -18.54 -8.52
C ARG A 11 1.25 -18.44 -9.99
N GLU A 12 -0.05 -18.49 -10.27
CA GLU A 12 -0.68 -18.45 -11.58
C GLU A 12 -1.12 -17.04 -11.99
N ASP A 13 -0.93 -16.04 -11.12
CA ASP A 13 -1.24 -14.64 -11.42
C ASP A 13 -0.38 -14.14 -12.61
N THR A 14 -0.95 -13.21 -13.34
CA THR A 14 -0.28 -12.51 -14.44
C THR A 14 0.01 -11.06 -14.07
N ILE A 15 0.95 -10.45 -14.79
CA ILE A 15 1.22 -9.01 -14.65
C ILE A 15 -0.02 -8.17 -14.94
N GLN A 16 -0.85 -8.58 -15.92
CA GLN A 16 -2.08 -7.86 -16.29
C GLN A 16 -3.09 -7.88 -15.14
N ALA A 17 -3.30 -9.04 -14.51
CA ALA A 17 -4.21 -9.17 -13.38
C ALA A 17 -3.72 -8.34 -12.18
N LEU A 18 -2.42 -8.35 -11.91
CA LEU A 18 -1.83 -7.60 -10.80
C LEU A 18 -1.92 -6.08 -11.00
N VAL A 19 -1.65 -5.60 -12.22
CA VAL A 19 -1.86 -4.19 -12.59
C VAL A 19 -3.35 -3.82 -12.46
N GLY A 20 -4.26 -4.67 -12.94
CA GLY A 20 -5.71 -4.45 -12.80
C GLY A 20 -6.13 -4.25 -11.34
N LYS A 21 -5.79 -5.22 -10.47
CA LYS A 21 -6.05 -5.14 -9.02
C LYS A 21 -5.50 -3.85 -8.39
N MET A 22 -4.26 -3.49 -8.73
CA MET A 22 -3.62 -2.25 -8.24
C MET A 22 -4.36 -0.99 -8.70
N ARG A 23 -4.81 -0.93 -9.96
CA ARG A 23 -5.51 0.23 -10.52
C ARG A 23 -6.92 0.39 -9.95
N GLU A 24 -7.64 -0.71 -9.81
CA GLU A 24 -9.01 -0.76 -9.27
C GLU A 24 -9.08 -0.42 -7.77
N SER A 25 -7.99 -0.65 -7.03
CA SER A 25 -7.93 -0.34 -5.61
C SER A 25 -8.07 1.18 -5.36
N PRO A 26 -8.96 1.66 -4.48
CA PRO A 26 -9.07 3.08 -4.17
C PRO A 26 -7.94 3.59 -3.24
N SER A 27 -7.09 2.69 -2.75
CA SER A 27 -6.08 3.02 -1.75
C SER A 27 -4.87 3.72 -2.38
N PRO A 28 -4.37 4.82 -1.78
CA PRO A 28 -3.18 5.53 -2.28
C PRO A 28 -1.89 4.74 -2.08
N ARG A 29 -1.87 3.75 -1.17
CA ARG A 29 -0.73 2.87 -0.94
C ARG A 29 -1.11 1.43 -1.26
N ILE A 30 -0.31 0.77 -2.09
CA ILE A 30 -0.50 -0.61 -2.53
C ILE A 30 0.71 -1.45 -2.11
N ILE A 31 0.44 -2.53 -1.39
CA ILE A 31 1.44 -3.52 -1.02
C ILE A 31 1.22 -4.78 -1.84
N ILE A 32 2.17 -5.10 -2.72
CA ILE A 32 2.18 -6.37 -3.46
C ILE A 32 2.88 -7.43 -2.62
N PHE A 33 2.12 -8.42 -2.16
CA PHE A 33 2.59 -9.46 -1.25
C PHE A 33 2.71 -10.82 -1.96
N SER A 34 3.93 -11.37 -2.04
CA SER A 34 4.18 -12.69 -2.63
C SER A 34 4.84 -13.63 -1.60
N PRO A 35 4.07 -14.45 -0.87
CA PRO A 35 4.61 -15.40 0.09
C PRO A 35 5.30 -16.59 -0.59
N THR A 36 4.92 -16.88 -1.83
CA THR A 36 5.47 -17.93 -2.70
C THR A 36 6.34 -17.31 -3.81
N ARG A 37 7.03 -18.16 -4.58
CA ARG A 37 7.80 -17.71 -5.75
C ARG A 37 6.88 -17.48 -6.94
N ALA A 38 6.56 -16.21 -7.22
CA ALA A 38 5.90 -15.79 -8.46
C ALA A 38 6.94 -15.55 -9.56
N LEU A 39 7.06 -16.48 -10.51
CA LEU A 39 8.12 -16.43 -11.53
C LEU A 39 8.03 -15.20 -12.43
N PHE A 40 6.82 -14.71 -12.72
CA PHE A 40 6.62 -13.54 -13.57
C PHE A 40 7.20 -12.26 -12.95
N LEU A 41 7.34 -12.18 -11.62
CA LEU A 41 7.98 -11.04 -10.94
C LEU A 41 9.50 -11.00 -11.12
N ARG A 42 10.13 -12.08 -11.61
CA ARG A 42 11.56 -12.07 -11.97
C ARG A 42 11.85 -11.37 -13.30
N SER A 43 10.81 -11.00 -14.05
CA SER A 43 10.95 -10.21 -15.26
C SER A 43 11.15 -8.73 -14.90
N GLU A 44 12.30 -8.15 -15.29
CA GLU A 44 12.55 -6.72 -15.13
C GLU A 44 11.48 -5.87 -15.84
N ILE A 45 10.98 -6.34 -17.00
CA ILE A 45 9.92 -5.67 -17.75
C ILE A 45 8.63 -5.62 -16.93
N ASN A 46 8.25 -6.73 -16.27
CA ASN A 46 7.04 -6.77 -15.45
C ASN A 46 7.13 -5.83 -14.24
N LEU A 47 8.30 -5.74 -13.61
CA LEU A 47 8.51 -4.82 -12.50
C LEU A 47 8.48 -3.35 -12.95
N ARG A 48 8.99 -3.05 -14.16
CA ARG A 48 8.86 -1.72 -14.78
C ARG A 48 7.41 -1.37 -15.07
N LEU A 49 6.61 -2.33 -15.55
CA LEU A 49 5.17 -2.12 -15.77
C LEU A 49 4.45 -1.80 -14.46
N LEU A 50 4.70 -2.55 -13.38
CA LEU A 50 4.12 -2.25 -12.07
C LEU A 50 4.47 -0.84 -11.61
N LYS A 51 5.76 -0.48 -11.69
CA LYS A 51 6.25 0.85 -11.34
C LYS A 51 5.54 1.95 -12.13
N TYR A 52 5.50 1.80 -13.47
CA TYR A 52 4.89 2.76 -14.36
C TYR A 52 3.42 2.99 -14.01
N TYR A 53 2.63 1.91 -13.89
CA TYR A 53 1.21 2.06 -13.57
C TYR A 53 0.98 2.54 -12.13
N SER A 54 1.86 2.27 -11.17
CA SER A 54 1.73 2.87 -9.84
C SER A 54 1.96 4.38 -9.86
N GLU A 55 2.94 4.83 -10.64
CA GLU A 55 3.24 6.26 -10.80
C GLU A 55 2.12 7.00 -11.53
N GLU A 56 1.59 6.43 -12.62
CA GLU A 56 0.46 6.99 -13.38
C GLU A 56 -0.80 7.16 -12.52
N GLU A 57 -1.07 6.19 -11.63
CA GLU A 57 -2.21 6.23 -10.72
C GLU A 57 -1.93 7.02 -9.43
N ASN A 58 -0.74 7.63 -9.30
CA ASN A 58 -0.27 8.34 -8.10
C ASN A 58 -0.35 7.49 -6.82
N LYS A 59 0.01 6.21 -6.93
CA LYS A 59 -0.01 5.24 -5.82
C LYS A 59 1.41 4.91 -5.36
N GLU A 60 1.59 4.87 -4.05
CA GLU A 60 2.80 4.35 -3.43
C GLU A 60 2.82 2.83 -3.53
N LEU A 61 3.81 2.28 -4.25
CA LEU A 61 3.94 0.84 -4.45
C LEU A 61 5.07 0.25 -3.58
N VAL A 62 4.70 -0.74 -2.76
CA VAL A 62 5.63 -1.48 -1.90
C VAL A 62 5.58 -2.98 -2.23
N LEU A 63 6.76 -3.59 -2.37
CA LEU A 63 6.90 -5.03 -2.59
C LEU A 63 7.30 -5.76 -1.31
N VAL A 64 6.49 -6.74 -0.90
CA VAL A 64 6.80 -7.68 0.17
C VAL A 64 6.94 -9.07 -0.45
N VAL A 65 8.16 -9.46 -0.78
CA VAL A 65 8.45 -10.71 -1.52
C VAL A 65 9.54 -11.52 -0.83
N LYS A 66 9.48 -12.85 -0.87
CA LYS A 66 10.57 -13.71 -0.35
C LYS A 66 11.69 -13.96 -1.38
N ASP A 67 11.40 -13.82 -2.67
CA ASP A 67 12.34 -14.16 -3.74
C ASP A 67 13.47 -13.13 -3.87
N ARG A 68 14.71 -13.57 -3.58
CA ARG A 68 15.91 -12.71 -3.63
C ARG A 68 16.21 -12.13 -5.01
N THR A 69 15.87 -12.84 -6.08
CA THR A 69 16.07 -12.34 -7.45
C THR A 69 15.13 -11.17 -7.72
N VAL A 70 13.86 -11.30 -7.32
CA VAL A 70 12.88 -10.22 -7.44
C VAL A 70 13.32 -9.00 -6.64
N LYS A 71 13.76 -9.18 -5.37
CA LYS A 71 14.28 -8.08 -4.54
C LYS A 71 15.40 -7.32 -5.24
N LYS A 72 16.41 -8.02 -5.78
CA LYS A 72 17.54 -7.39 -6.47
C LYS A 72 17.11 -6.55 -7.66
N ILE A 73 16.20 -7.08 -8.49
CA ILE A 73 15.71 -6.36 -9.67
C ILE A 73 14.88 -5.16 -9.25
N ALA A 74 13.97 -5.33 -8.28
CA ALA A 74 13.12 -4.27 -7.77
C ALA A 74 13.94 -3.11 -7.17
N THR A 75 14.92 -3.41 -6.30
CA THR A 75 15.82 -2.40 -5.74
C THR A 75 16.62 -1.67 -6.82
N LYS A 76 17.11 -2.37 -7.86
CA LYS A 76 17.79 -1.75 -9.01
C LYS A 76 16.88 -0.77 -9.77
N LEU A 77 15.57 -1.03 -9.81
CA LEU A 77 14.57 -0.17 -10.45
C LEU A 77 14.09 1.00 -9.56
N GLY A 78 14.56 1.06 -8.31
CA GLY A 78 14.11 2.05 -7.33
C GLY A 78 12.71 1.77 -6.75
N LEU A 79 12.25 0.52 -6.82
CA LEU A 79 11.01 0.11 -6.15
C LEU A 79 11.26 -0.11 -4.65
N GLN A 80 10.31 0.26 -3.81
CA GLN A 80 10.36 -0.01 -2.38
C GLN A 80 10.15 -1.50 -2.12
N VAL A 81 11.08 -2.12 -1.40
CA VAL A 81 11.04 -3.53 -1.04
C VAL A 81 11.23 -3.65 0.47
N VAL A 82 10.33 -4.36 1.14
CA VAL A 82 10.40 -4.61 2.57
C VAL A 82 10.32 -6.11 2.86
N ASP A 83 10.87 -6.52 4.00
CA ASP A 83 10.93 -7.94 4.37
C ASP A 83 9.63 -8.46 5.00
N ARG A 84 8.80 -7.57 5.54
CA ARG A 84 7.57 -7.89 6.27
C ARG A 84 6.50 -6.84 5.99
N LEU A 85 5.24 -7.24 6.17
CA LEU A 85 4.11 -6.32 6.17
C LEU A 85 4.22 -5.42 7.41
N GLU A 86 4.61 -4.18 7.20
CA GLU A 86 4.43 -3.12 8.20
C GLU A 86 3.07 -2.49 7.88
N LEU A 87 2.04 -2.96 8.59
CA LEU A 87 0.76 -2.27 8.60
C LEU A 87 0.95 -0.99 9.42
N GLU A 88 0.54 0.16 8.88
CA GLU A 88 0.47 1.39 9.67
C GLU A 88 -0.32 1.09 10.95
N GLU A 89 0.29 1.30 12.11
CA GLU A 89 -0.46 1.30 13.37
C GLU A 89 -1.52 2.41 13.26
N PRO A 90 -2.78 2.16 13.65
CA PRO A 90 -3.80 3.19 13.60
C PRO A 90 -3.31 4.39 14.42
N GLU A 91 -3.24 5.57 13.79
CA GLU A 91 -3.00 6.82 14.50
C GLU A 91 -3.97 6.88 15.68
N LYS A 92 -3.43 6.94 16.90
CA LYS A 92 -4.26 7.10 18.10
C LYS A 92 -5.05 8.40 17.92
N PRO A 93 -6.38 8.40 18.04
CA PRO A 93 -7.15 9.63 17.90
C PRO A 93 -6.64 10.64 18.92
N GLU A 94 -6.17 11.79 18.44
CA GLU A 94 -5.92 12.95 19.29
C GLU A 94 -7.26 13.31 19.94
N VAL A 95 -7.34 13.12 21.26
CA VAL A 95 -8.52 13.49 22.04
C VAL A 95 -8.56 15.01 22.09
N TYR A 96 -9.28 15.64 21.17
CA TYR A 96 -9.67 17.03 21.31
C TYR A 96 -10.72 17.10 22.43
N GLN A 97 -10.26 17.34 23.67
CA GLN A 97 -11.14 17.76 24.77
C GLN A 97 -11.63 19.17 24.45
N ASN A 98 -12.76 19.28 23.74
CA ASN A 98 -13.49 20.53 23.65
C ASN A 98 -14.06 20.85 25.04
N HIS A 99 -13.37 21.69 25.81
CA HIS A 99 -13.99 22.41 26.90
C HIS A 99 -14.82 23.54 26.28
N LEU A 100 -16.11 23.28 26.03
CA LEU A 100 -17.05 24.39 25.85
C LEU A 100 -17.27 25.01 27.25
N PRO A 101 -16.97 26.30 27.46
CA PRO A 101 -17.50 27.00 28.62
C PRO A 101 -19.01 27.12 28.39
N MET A 102 -19.81 26.39 29.18
CA MET A 102 -21.23 26.71 29.32
C MET A 102 -21.32 27.98 30.16
N GLU A 103 -21.23 29.13 29.52
CA GLU A 103 -21.82 30.35 30.04
C GLU A 103 -23.10 30.57 29.25
N LEU A 104 -24.25 30.36 29.89
CA LEU A 104 -25.56 30.96 29.58
C LEU A 104 -26.62 30.30 30.48
N GLU A 105 -26.69 30.74 31.74
CA GLU A 105 -27.94 30.69 32.53
C GLU A 105 -27.82 31.65 33.74
N GLU A 106 -27.69 32.94 33.47
CA GLU A 106 -28.26 33.98 34.35
C GLU A 106 -29.52 34.52 33.66
N LEU A 107 -30.59 33.72 33.71
CA LEU A 107 -31.94 34.21 33.59
C LEU A 107 -32.71 33.68 34.81
N THR A 108 -33.28 34.62 35.57
CA THR A 108 -34.08 34.45 36.81
C THR A 108 -33.21 34.23 38.06
N THR A 109 -33.19 35.10 39.08
CA THR A 109 -34.22 35.97 39.69
C THR A 109 -33.58 37.20 40.32
#